data_AF-A0A409YBR2-F1
#
_entry.id   AF-A0A409YBR2-F1
#
_cell.length_a   1.000
_cell.length_b   1.000
_cell.length_c   1.000
_cell.angle_alpha   90.00
_cell.angle_beta   90.00
_cell.angle_gamma   90.00
#
_symmetry.space_group_name_H-M   'P 1'
#
loop_
_entity.id
_entity.type
_entity.pdbx_description
1 polymer ?
#
loop_
_entity_poly.entity_id
_entity_poly.type
_entity_poly.pdbx_seq_one_letter_code
_entity_poly.pdbx_strand_id
1 'polypeptide(L)'
;MSSSDIDYSKPLATLLREGTQKAHDVVAFSPGAKRLTSGLLSKDEYVRYLMSLWHVYDAFERALERHATHPTLETTYNPTLLARAAALSADISYLLQVDNWKSHTIHKQLLASTPQSLKDYVGRINELSNSSDPSALLAHSYVRYLGDLSGGQSIRHTLAKAYDLDEASGLGLSFYAFKELRSSKLASQGEMKRIKEWFREGMNAAGKTDQVKASVVDEAALAFELNSALLTILDTEPPTKDTQDTKEIVFDPPSTESTYSLSSVAAVIAAVCLAHFIIVVGGFSGNRGYEKLQAVEQWIRNYFQPMSE
;
A
#
# COMPACT_ATOMS: atom_id res chain seq x y z
N MET A 1 -25.54 -3.92 5.69
CA MET A 1 -25.89 -4.47 7.02
C MET A 1 -26.91 -3.53 7.61
N SER A 2 -28.00 -4.04 8.21
CA SER A 2 -28.93 -3.16 8.94
C SER A 2 -28.17 -2.51 10.10
N SER A 3 -28.37 -1.22 10.33
CA SER A 3 -27.71 -0.44 11.40
C SER A 3 -27.96 -1.00 12.82
N SER A 4 -28.88 -1.95 12.96
CA SER A 4 -29.28 -2.59 14.23
C SER A 4 -28.30 -3.65 14.79
N ASP A 5 -27.28 -4.08 14.04
CA ASP A 5 -26.41 -5.21 14.44
C ASP A 5 -24.96 -4.83 14.81
N ILE A 6 -24.60 -3.53 14.85
CA ILE A 6 -23.23 -3.09 15.16
C ILE A 6 -23.04 -2.97 16.68
N ASP A 7 -22.13 -3.79 17.23
CA ASP A 7 -21.72 -3.73 18.64
C ASP A 7 -20.73 -2.58 18.89
N TYR A 8 -21.26 -1.39 19.17
CA TYR A 8 -20.46 -0.18 19.45
C TYR A 8 -19.63 -0.25 20.73
N SER A 9 -19.72 -1.31 21.55
CA SER A 9 -18.80 -1.51 22.67
C SER A 9 -17.37 -1.83 22.18
N LYS A 10 -17.22 -2.33 20.96
CA LYS A 10 -15.92 -2.63 20.34
C LYS A 10 -15.09 -1.35 20.08
N PRO A 11 -13.74 -1.46 20.04
CA PRO A 11 -12.88 -0.38 19.59
C PRO A 11 -13.18 0.03 18.14
N LEU A 12 -13.07 1.32 17.82
CA LEU A 12 -13.38 1.86 16.49
C LEU A 12 -12.56 1.18 15.38
N ALA A 13 -11.28 0.90 15.60
CA ALA A 13 -10.44 0.21 14.63
C ALA A 13 -10.98 -1.20 14.30
N THR A 14 -11.55 -1.90 15.28
CA THR A 14 -12.18 -3.21 15.09
C THR A 14 -13.46 -3.09 14.29
N LEU A 15 -14.31 -2.12 14.63
CA LEU A 15 -15.55 -1.84 13.92
C LEU A 15 -15.31 -1.53 12.44
N LEU A 16 -14.34 -0.66 12.16
CA LEU A 16 -13.96 -0.32 10.79
C LEU A 16 -13.46 -1.55 10.03
N ARG A 17 -12.48 -2.27 10.60
CA ARG A 17 -11.93 -3.47 9.95
C ARG A 17 -13.01 -4.50 9.61
N GLU A 18 -13.91 -4.80 10.54
CA GLU A 18 -14.97 -5.80 10.34
C GLU A 18 -16.06 -5.28 9.41
N GLY A 19 -16.47 -4.02 9.57
CA GLY A 19 -17.54 -3.38 8.79
C GLY A 19 -17.17 -3.14 7.33
N THR A 20 -15.90 -2.87 7.04
CA THR A 20 -15.46 -2.53 5.68
C THR A 20 -14.78 -3.66 4.94
N GLN A 21 -14.67 -4.87 5.50
CA GLN A 21 -13.96 -6.00 4.85
C GLN A 21 -14.52 -6.30 3.44
N LYS A 22 -15.85 -6.34 3.29
CA LYS A 22 -16.49 -6.58 1.98
C LYS A 22 -16.18 -5.47 0.98
N ALA A 23 -16.23 -4.21 1.43
CA ALA A 23 -15.95 -3.05 0.58
C ALA A 23 -14.47 -3.00 0.16
N HIS A 24 -13.57 -3.36 1.08
CA HIS A 24 -12.15 -3.58 0.78
C HIS A 24 -11.97 -4.63 -0.31
N ASP A 25 -12.61 -5.79 -0.20
CA ASP A 25 -12.47 -6.87 -1.18
C ASP A 25 -12.99 -6.44 -2.56
N VAL A 26 -14.13 -5.75 -2.62
CA VAL A 26 -14.67 -5.17 -3.87
C VAL A 26 -13.64 -4.24 -4.53
N VAL A 27 -13.03 -3.33 -3.78
CA VAL A 27 -11.98 -2.44 -4.30
C VAL A 27 -10.76 -3.23 -4.75
N ALA A 28 -10.24 -4.13 -3.91
CA ALA A 28 -9.01 -4.89 -4.18
C ALA A 28 -9.12 -5.77 -5.43
N PHE A 29 -10.32 -6.30 -5.72
CA PHE A 29 -10.56 -7.15 -6.88
C PHE A 29 -11.17 -6.42 -8.09
N SER A 30 -11.35 -5.10 -8.00
CA SER A 30 -11.90 -4.28 -9.09
C SER A 30 -11.01 -4.29 -10.34
N PRO A 31 -11.59 -4.10 -11.55
CA PRO A 31 -10.81 -4.00 -12.79
C PRO A 31 -9.74 -2.91 -12.75
N GLY A 32 -10.08 -1.70 -12.30
CA GLY A 32 -9.14 -0.60 -12.12
C GLY A 32 -7.98 -0.93 -11.16
N ALA A 33 -8.25 -1.59 -10.03
CA ALA A 33 -7.18 -2.03 -9.11
C ALA A 33 -6.25 -3.05 -9.79
N LYS A 34 -6.82 -4.05 -10.48
CA LYS A 34 -6.03 -5.03 -11.23
C LYS A 34 -5.15 -4.36 -12.28
N ARG A 35 -5.69 -3.42 -13.07
CA ARG A 35 -4.92 -2.65 -14.06
C ARG A 35 -3.81 -1.82 -13.43
N LEU A 36 -4.07 -1.17 -12.30
CA LEU A 36 -3.05 -0.42 -11.56
C LEU A 36 -1.90 -1.33 -11.12
N THR A 37 -2.22 -2.53 -10.62
CA THR A 37 -1.23 -3.49 -10.11
C THR A 37 -0.57 -4.35 -11.19
N SER A 38 -1.04 -4.34 -12.43
CA SER A 38 -0.50 -5.17 -13.50
C SER A 38 0.73 -4.56 -14.19
N GLY A 39 0.96 -3.25 -14.02
CA GLY A 39 2.00 -2.53 -14.74
C GLY A 39 1.69 -2.31 -16.23
N LEU A 40 0.46 -2.57 -16.67
CA LEU A 40 0.04 -2.47 -18.08
C LEU A 40 -0.53 -1.10 -18.46
N LEU A 41 -0.76 -0.21 -17.48
CA LEU A 41 -1.17 1.16 -17.76
C LEU A 41 -0.05 1.89 -18.51
N SER A 42 -0.38 2.65 -19.54
CA SER A 42 0.56 3.60 -20.11
C SER A 42 0.95 4.64 -19.05
N LYS A 43 2.14 5.24 -19.22
CA LYS A 43 2.63 6.30 -18.32
C LYS A 43 1.62 7.45 -18.19
N ASP A 44 0.99 7.85 -19.30
CA ASP A 44 -0.01 8.93 -19.33
C ASP A 44 -1.29 8.59 -18.56
N GLU A 45 -1.77 7.33 -18.67
CA GLU A 45 -2.93 6.85 -17.90
C GLU A 45 -2.61 6.84 -16.40
N TYR A 46 -1.41 6.35 -16.03
CA TYR A 46 -0.97 6.35 -14.64
C TYR A 46 -0.82 7.77 -14.09
N VAL A 47 -0.22 8.69 -14.85
CA VAL A 47 -0.10 10.11 -14.49
C VAL A 47 -1.48 10.74 -14.31
N ARG A 48 -2.44 10.47 -15.20
CA ARG A 48 -3.82 10.96 -15.07
C ARG A 48 -4.47 10.45 -13.78
N TYR A 49 -4.24 9.19 -13.43
CA TYR A 49 -4.69 8.63 -12.15
C TYR A 49 -4.02 9.32 -10.96
N LEU A 50 -2.70 9.52 -10.98
CA LEU A 50 -1.99 10.25 -9.92
C LEU A 50 -2.48 11.69 -9.77
N MET A 51 -2.78 12.39 -10.85
CA MET A 51 -3.38 13.74 -10.78
C MET A 51 -4.77 13.71 -10.11
N SER A 52 -5.59 12.72 -10.44
CA SER A 52 -6.90 12.53 -9.82
C SER A 52 -6.75 12.23 -8.33
N LEU A 53 -5.78 11.38 -7.99
CA LEU A 53 -5.45 11.04 -6.62
C LEU A 53 -4.93 12.26 -5.85
N TRP A 54 -4.07 13.08 -6.46
CA TRP A 54 -3.55 14.31 -5.88
C TRP A 54 -4.67 15.25 -5.45
N HIS A 55 -5.72 15.42 -6.27
CA HIS A 55 -6.88 16.26 -5.91
C HIS A 55 -7.63 15.73 -4.69
N VAL A 56 -7.75 14.40 -4.55
CA VAL A 56 -8.35 13.78 -3.35
C VAL A 56 -7.49 14.01 -2.11
N TYR A 57 -6.18 13.73 -2.19
CA TYR A 57 -5.27 13.91 -1.05
C TYR A 57 -5.11 15.38 -0.66
N ASP A 58 -4.93 16.30 -1.61
CA ASP A 58 -4.85 17.74 -1.32
C ASP A 58 -6.13 18.23 -0.61
N ALA A 59 -7.31 17.76 -1.04
CA ALA A 59 -8.56 18.12 -0.39
C ALA A 59 -8.63 17.59 1.07
N PHE A 60 -8.43 16.29 1.30
CA PHE A 60 -8.61 15.76 2.65
C PHE A 60 -7.46 16.12 3.58
N GLU A 61 -6.22 16.27 3.09
CA GLU A 61 -5.09 16.71 3.92
C GLU A 61 -5.26 18.15 4.40
N ARG A 62 -5.77 19.05 3.55
CA ARG A 62 -6.16 20.41 3.98
C ARG A 62 -7.31 20.39 4.97
N ALA A 63 -8.27 19.47 4.80
CA ALA A 63 -9.37 19.29 5.75
C ALA A 63 -8.87 18.79 7.11
N LEU A 64 -7.91 17.86 7.13
CA LEU A 64 -7.27 17.38 8.35
C LEU A 64 -6.45 18.49 9.02
N GLU A 65 -5.68 19.26 8.24
CA GLU A 65 -4.93 20.42 8.75
C GLU A 65 -5.85 21.43 9.45
N ARG A 66 -6.95 21.80 8.77
CA ARG A 66 -7.94 22.74 9.31
C ARG A 66 -8.52 22.29 10.65
N HIS A 67 -8.68 20.98 10.84
CA HIS A 67 -9.32 20.38 12.00
C HIS A 67 -8.34 19.56 12.85
N ALA A 68 -7.04 19.87 12.80
CA ALA A 68 -5.99 19.06 13.40
C ALA A 68 -6.11 18.90 14.93
N THR A 69 -6.75 19.86 15.61
CA THR A 69 -7.00 19.84 17.05
C THR A 69 -8.40 19.32 17.42
N HIS A 70 -9.17 18.83 16.45
CA HIS A 70 -10.47 18.24 16.74
C HIS A 70 -10.27 16.91 17.50
N PRO A 71 -10.99 16.63 18.60
CA PRO A 71 -10.76 15.43 19.43
C PRO A 71 -10.81 14.09 18.69
N THR A 72 -11.58 14.02 17.60
CA THR A 72 -11.70 12.82 16.76
C THR A 72 -10.54 12.68 15.75
N LEU A 73 -9.80 13.75 15.46
CA LEU A 73 -8.78 13.78 14.40
C LEU A 73 -7.35 13.87 14.96
N GLU A 74 -7.17 14.58 16.09
CA GLU A 74 -5.86 14.91 16.66
C GLU A 74 -4.97 13.69 16.92
N THR A 75 -5.55 12.56 17.32
CA THR A 75 -4.81 11.35 17.72
C THR A 75 -4.22 10.59 16.53
N THR A 76 -4.68 10.89 15.31
CA THR A 76 -4.22 10.26 14.07
C THR A 76 -3.54 11.25 13.11
N TYR A 77 -3.52 12.52 13.47
CA TYR A 77 -2.95 13.58 12.65
C TYR A 77 -1.41 13.60 12.80
N ASN A 78 -0.72 13.20 11.73
CA ASN A 78 0.73 13.26 11.62
C ASN A 78 1.13 13.48 10.14
N PRO A 79 1.14 14.74 9.66
CA PRO A 79 1.37 15.03 8.26
C PRO A 79 2.79 14.64 7.80
N THR A 80 3.80 14.79 8.66
CA THR A 80 5.18 14.39 8.36
C THR A 80 5.30 12.90 8.03
N LEU A 81 4.45 12.07 8.64
CA LEU A 81 4.40 10.63 8.43
C LEU A 81 3.49 10.24 7.27
N LEU A 82 2.27 10.79 7.24
CA LEU A 82 1.17 10.28 6.43
C LEU A 82 0.88 11.09 5.17
N ALA A 83 1.11 12.41 5.16
CA ALA A 83 0.69 13.25 4.03
C ALA A 83 1.37 12.82 2.73
N ARG A 84 0.60 12.77 1.64
CA ARG A 84 0.93 12.25 0.32
C ARG A 84 0.81 13.29 -0.79
N ALA A 85 0.06 14.38 -0.62
CA ALA A 85 -0.18 15.33 -1.72
C ALA A 85 1.14 15.91 -2.29
N ALA A 86 2.11 16.21 -1.43
CA ALA A 86 3.44 16.67 -1.87
C ALA A 86 4.20 15.58 -2.65
N ALA A 87 4.16 14.33 -2.17
CA ALA A 87 4.80 13.20 -2.82
C ALA A 87 4.18 12.91 -4.20
N LEU A 88 2.84 12.93 -4.29
CA LEU A 88 2.11 12.82 -5.55
C LEU A 88 2.50 13.93 -6.53
N SER A 89 2.57 15.18 -6.06
CA SER A 89 2.98 16.30 -6.90
C SER A 89 4.40 16.11 -7.45
N ALA A 90 5.35 15.66 -6.62
CA ALA A 90 6.72 15.40 -7.04
C ALA A 90 6.79 14.25 -8.06
N ASP A 91 6.07 13.15 -7.81
CA ASP A 91 6.05 12.00 -8.72
C ASP A 91 5.44 12.36 -10.08
N ILE A 92 4.34 13.13 -10.11
CA ILE A 92 3.72 13.59 -11.36
C ILE A 92 4.69 14.46 -12.17
N SER A 93 5.36 15.41 -11.51
CA SER A 93 6.38 16.26 -12.16
C SER A 93 7.54 15.44 -12.72
N TYR A 94 8.03 14.46 -11.96
CA TYR A 94 9.11 13.59 -12.40
C TYR A 94 8.70 12.71 -13.58
N LEU A 95 7.53 12.07 -13.52
CA LEU A 95 7.06 11.19 -14.60
C LEU A 95 6.85 11.94 -15.92
N LEU A 96 6.46 13.22 -15.85
CA LEU A 96 6.28 14.10 -16.99
C LEU A 96 7.54 14.87 -17.40
N GLN A 97 8.60 14.83 -16.58
CA GLN A 97 9.81 15.63 -16.75
C GLN A 97 9.52 17.13 -16.89
N VAL A 98 8.67 17.66 -15.99
CA VAL A 98 8.30 19.09 -15.96
C VAL A 98 8.27 19.64 -14.54
N ASP A 99 8.67 20.90 -14.37
CA ASP A 99 8.64 21.57 -13.05
C ASP A 99 7.22 21.90 -12.59
N ASN A 100 6.33 22.25 -13.52
CA ASN A 100 4.95 22.64 -13.21
C ASN A 100 3.93 21.77 -13.95
N TRP A 101 3.69 20.58 -13.41
CA TRP A 101 2.75 19.62 -13.97
C TRP A 101 1.30 20.15 -14.08
N LYS A 102 0.91 21.12 -13.25
CA LYS A 102 -0.46 21.69 -13.29
C LYS A 102 -0.73 22.43 -14.61
N SER A 103 0.31 22.86 -15.31
CA SER A 103 0.22 23.50 -16.63
C SER A 103 0.20 22.50 -17.80
N HIS A 104 0.50 21.22 -17.53
CA HIS A 104 0.61 20.17 -18.53
C HIS A 104 -0.76 19.85 -19.16
N THR A 105 -0.75 19.44 -20.43
CA THR A 105 -1.97 19.19 -21.21
C THR A 105 -2.85 18.11 -20.58
N ILE A 106 -2.28 17.05 -20.01
CA ILE A 106 -3.05 15.99 -19.31
C ILE A 106 -3.86 16.57 -18.14
N HIS A 107 -3.26 17.45 -17.33
CA HIS A 107 -3.95 18.07 -16.22
C HIS A 107 -5.04 19.05 -16.69
N LYS A 108 -4.73 19.86 -17.72
CA LYS A 108 -5.73 20.76 -18.32
C LYS A 108 -6.93 19.99 -18.87
N GLN A 109 -6.71 18.85 -19.51
CA GLN A 109 -7.79 17.97 -19.99
C GLN A 109 -8.59 17.37 -18.82
N LEU A 110 -7.93 16.91 -17.76
CA LEU A 110 -8.59 16.44 -16.54
C LEU A 110 -9.49 17.51 -15.93
N LEU A 111 -9.06 18.78 -15.89
CA LEU A 111 -9.88 19.86 -15.37
C LEU A 111 -10.98 20.33 -16.34
N ALA A 112 -10.73 20.32 -17.64
CA ALA A 112 -11.72 20.69 -18.64
C ALA A 112 -12.90 19.71 -18.67
N SER A 113 -12.66 18.43 -18.40
CA SER A 113 -13.68 17.38 -18.33
C SER A 113 -13.48 16.50 -17.11
N THR A 114 -13.65 17.08 -15.92
CA THR A 114 -13.41 16.38 -14.65
C THR A 114 -14.38 15.20 -14.46
N PRO A 115 -13.88 13.97 -14.26
CA PRO A 115 -14.71 12.80 -14.01
C PRO A 115 -15.65 13.02 -12.82
N GLN A 116 -16.89 12.53 -12.93
CA GLN A 116 -17.88 12.69 -11.86
C GLN A 116 -17.41 12.03 -10.56
N SER A 117 -16.79 10.85 -10.63
CA SER A 117 -16.20 10.17 -9.46
C SER A 117 -15.18 11.02 -8.69
N LEU A 118 -14.38 11.82 -9.40
CA LEU A 118 -13.43 12.74 -8.76
C LEU A 118 -14.16 13.94 -8.13
N LYS A 119 -15.16 14.50 -8.81
CA LYS A 119 -15.98 15.59 -8.27
C LYS A 119 -16.71 15.16 -7.00
N ASP A 120 -17.31 13.98 -7.00
CA ASP A 120 -18.08 13.44 -5.88
C ASP A 120 -17.17 13.21 -4.67
N TYR A 121 -15.98 12.63 -4.87
CA TYR A 121 -15.04 12.41 -3.78
C TYR A 121 -14.56 13.73 -3.16
N VAL A 122 -14.03 14.64 -3.98
CA VAL A 122 -13.55 15.95 -3.49
C VAL A 122 -14.69 16.77 -2.88
N GLY A 123 -15.88 16.70 -3.48
CA GLY A 123 -17.11 17.32 -2.97
C GLY A 123 -17.44 16.83 -1.57
N ARG A 124 -17.49 15.51 -1.36
CA ARG A 124 -17.78 14.92 -0.04
C ARG A 124 -16.78 15.35 1.03
N ILE A 125 -15.49 15.34 0.71
CA ILE A 125 -14.45 15.81 1.64
C ILE A 125 -14.69 17.27 2.04
N ASN A 126 -15.01 18.13 1.07
CA ASN A 126 -15.26 19.54 1.32
C ASN A 126 -16.55 19.76 2.13
N GLU A 127 -17.60 18.97 1.90
CA GLU A 127 -18.82 18.98 2.71
C GLU A 127 -18.51 18.67 4.17
N LEU A 128 -17.77 17.58 4.43
CA LEU A 128 -17.36 17.20 5.78
C LEU A 128 -16.47 18.25 6.44
N SER A 129 -15.52 18.82 5.70
CA SER A 129 -14.63 19.87 6.21
C SER A 129 -15.37 21.16 6.59
N ASN A 130 -16.48 21.45 5.92
CA ASN A 130 -17.28 22.65 6.17
C ASN A 130 -18.48 22.40 7.11
N SER A 131 -18.69 21.17 7.55
CA SER A 131 -19.76 20.83 8.48
C SER A 131 -19.45 21.35 9.90
N SER A 132 -20.46 21.34 10.78
CA SER A 132 -20.27 21.63 12.19
C SER A 132 -19.55 20.52 12.96
N ASP A 133 -19.51 19.30 12.42
CA ASP A 133 -18.85 18.13 13.00
C ASP A 133 -17.98 17.42 11.95
N PRO A 134 -16.65 17.65 11.97
CA PRO A 134 -15.72 17.06 11.00
C PRO A 134 -15.28 15.64 11.37
N SER A 135 -15.87 14.99 12.39
CA SER A 135 -15.45 13.68 12.89
C SER A 135 -15.32 12.61 11.80
N ALA A 136 -16.22 12.63 10.82
CA ALA A 136 -16.26 11.68 9.72
C ALA A 136 -15.04 11.76 8.78
N LEU A 137 -14.24 12.85 8.81
CA LEU A 137 -12.97 12.93 8.06
C LEU A 137 -11.97 11.84 8.47
N LEU A 138 -12.09 11.29 9.68
CA LEU A 138 -11.28 10.16 10.13
C LEU A 138 -11.44 8.93 9.21
N ALA A 139 -12.64 8.73 8.66
CA ALA A 139 -12.95 7.62 7.77
C ALA A 139 -12.12 7.67 6.48
N HIS A 140 -11.98 8.85 5.86
CA HIS A 140 -11.17 9.01 4.65
C HIS A 140 -9.68 8.76 4.94
N SER A 141 -9.19 9.23 6.09
CA SER A 141 -7.82 8.96 6.54
C SER A 141 -7.58 7.47 6.71
N TYR A 142 -8.53 6.76 7.32
CA TYR A 142 -8.51 5.31 7.49
C TYR A 142 -8.43 4.58 6.14
N VAL A 143 -9.37 4.86 5.23
CA VAL A 143 -9.46 4.16 3.93
C VAL A 143 -8.22 4.42 3.08
N ARG A 144 -7.74 5.67 3.03
CA ARG A 144 -6.59 6.04 2.19
C ARG A 144 -5.27 5.58 2.80
N TYR A 145 -4.91 6.07 4.00
CA TYR A 145 -3.58 5.82 4.54
C TYR A 145 -3.31 4.36 4.89
N LEU A 146 -4.28 3.63 5.49
CA LEU A 146 -4.06 2.22 5.79
C LEU A 146 -4.04 1.35 4.53
N GLY A 147 -4.76 1.76 3.48
CA GLY A 147 -4.69 1.14 2.16
C GLY A 147 -3.29 1.27 1.55
N ASP A 148 -2.75 2.49 1.52
CA ASP A 148 -1.41 2.77 1.01
C ASP A 148 -0.31 1.97 1.76
N LEU A 149 -0.45 1.86 3.09
CA LEU A 149 0.47 1.10 3.96
C LEU A 149 0.36 -0.43 3.83
N SER A 150 -0.61 -0.95 3.08
CA SER A 150 -0.87 -2.39 2.98
C SER A 150 -0.49 -2.99 1.63
N GLY A 151 -0.55 -2.22 0.53
CA GLY A 151 -0.17 -2.68 -0.81
C GLY A 151 0.92 -1.86 -1.50
N GLY A 152 1.33 -0.72 -0.94
CA GLY A 152 2.14 0.27 -1.64
C GLY A 152 3.49 -0.25 -2.14
N GLN A 153 4.13 -1.17 -1.43
CA GLN A 153 5.46 -1.67 -1.81
C GLN A 153 5.42 -2.63 -3.01
N SER A 154 4.39 -3.45 -3.12
CA SER A 154 4.20 -4.29 -4.32
C SER A 154 3.89 -3.42 -5.54
N ILE A 155 3.04 -2.40 -5.37
CA ILE A 155 2.72 -1.45 -6.44
C ILE A 155 3.98 -0.68 -6.86
N ARG A 156 4.75 -0.18 -5.89
CA ARG A 156 6.03 0.51 -6.12
C ARG A 156 6.97 -0.30 -7.00
N HIS A 157 7.17 -1.58 -6.69
CA HIS A 157 8.04 -2.45 -7.46
C HIS A 157 7.51 -2.69 -8.89
N THR A 158 6.21 -2.95 -9.03
CA THR A 158 5.59 -3.11 -10.36
C THR A 158 5.77 -1.86 -11.22
N LEU A 159 5.51 -0.67 -10.66
CA LEU A 159 5.61 0.59 -11.40
C LEU A 159 7.04 0.95 -11.77
N ALA A 160 8.00 0.66 -10.88
CA ALA A 160 9.42 0.85 -11.17
C ALA A 160 9.84 0.07 -12.42
N LYS A 161 9.41 -1.20 -12.50
CA LYS A 161 9.66 -2.04 -13.68
C LYS A 161 8.88 -1.57 -14.91
N ALA A 162 7.61 -1.22 -14.76
CA ALA A 162 6.74 -0.85 -15.88
C ALA A 162 7.18 0.46 -16.57
N TYR A 163 7.76 1.39 -15.82
CA TYR A 163 8.13 2.72 -16.32
C TYR A 163 9.64 3.01 -16.32
N ASP A 164 10.45 1.97 -16.13
CA ASP A 164 11.92 2.03 -16.12
C ASP A 164 12.45 3.08 -15.13
N LEU A 165 11.96 3.03 -13.89
CA LEU A 165 12.32 3.95 -12.82
C LEU A 165 13.39 3.31 -11.92
N ASP A 166 14.38 4.11 -11.52
CA ASP A 166 15.35 3.69 -10.50
C ASP A 166 14.69 3.66 -9.13
N GLU A 167 14.37 2.45 -8.66
CA GLU A 167 13.76 2.20 -7.37
C GLU A 167 14.65 2.67 -6.19
N ALA A 168 15.97 2.75 -6.36
CA ALA A 168 16.88 3.24 -5.32
C ALA A 168 16.77 4.75 -5.13
N SER A 169 16.64 5.52 -6.22
CA SER A 169 16.39 6.97 -6.15
C SER A 169 15.04 7.32 -5.51
N GLY A 170 14.02 6.47 -5.73
CA GLY A 170 12.65 6.70 -5.30
C GLY A 170 11.89 7.78 -6.09
N LEU A 171 12.51 8.40 -7.09
CA LEU A 171 11.88 9.44 -7.92
C LEU A 171 10.76 8.84 -8.79
N GLY A 172 9.59 9.47 -8.79
CA GLY A 172 8.39 8.92 -9.43
C GLY A 172 7.67 7.84 -8.64
N LEU A 173 8.15 7.51 -7.43
CA LEU A 173 7.64 6.45 -6.55
C LEU A 173 7.45 6.93 -5.09
N SER A 174 7.57 8.23 -4.85
CA SER A 174 7.55 8.86 -3.53
C SER A 174 6.22 8.65 -2.79
N PHE A 175 5.11 8.58 -3.52
CA PHE A 175 3.77 8.36 -2.96
C PHE A 175 3.71 7.09 -2.09
N TYR A 176 4.34 6.01 -2.54
CA TYR A 176 4.38 4.72 -1.85
C TYR A 176 5.47 4.61 -0.79
N ALA A 177 6.31 5.64 -0.65
CA ALA A 177 7.40 5.68 0.33
C ALA A 177 6.95 6.39 1.61
N PHE A 178 6.90 5.65 2.72
CA PHE A 178 6.65 6.23 4.04
C PHE A 178 7.96 6.32 4.83
N LYS A 179 7.99 7.28 5.75
CA LYS A 179 9.09 7.41 6.71
C LYS A 179 8.81 6.57 7.95
N GLU A 180 9.85 6.27 8.74
CA GLU A 180 9.69 5.64 10.03
C GLU A 180 8.92 6.55 11.01
N LEU A 181 8.24 5.95 12.00
CA LEU A 181 7.41 6.71 12.94
C LEU A 181 8.23 7.70 13.78
N ARG A 182 9.50 7.37 14.03
CA ARG A 182 10.40 8.11 14.93
C ARG A 182 11.68 8.60 14.24
N SER A 183 11.76 8.53 12.91
CA SER A 183 12.94 8.98 12.17
C SER A 183 12.59 9.40 10.75
N SER A 184 13.51 10.09 10.07
CA SER A 184 13.33 10.48 8.67
C SER A 184 13.70 9.39 7.66
N LYS A 185 14.10 8.21 8.12
CA LYS A 185 14.47 7.07 7.25
C LYS A 185 13.25 6.49 6.57
N LEU A 186 13.45 5.80 5.45
CA LEU A 186 12.39 5.04 4.79
C LEU A 186 11.95 3.87 5.66
N ALA A 187 10.64 3.70 5.80
CA ALA A 187 10.03 2.64 6.59
C ALA A 187 10.23 1.26 5.94
N SER A 188 10.72 0.31 6.73
CA SER A 188 10.69 -1.11 6.38
C SER A 188 9.28 -1.69 6.51
N GLN A 189 9.06 -2.92 6.02
CA GLN A 189 7.80 -3.63 6.21
C GLN A 189 7.39 -3.77 7.70
N GLY A 190 8.37 -3.98 8.59
CA GLY A 190 8.11 -4.03 10.04
C GLY A 190 7.65 -2.68 10.58
N GLU A 191 8.21 -1.59 10.06
CA GLU A 191 7.82 -0.24 10.47
C GLU A 191 6.45 0.16 9.91
N MET A 192 6.11 -0.24 8.68
CA MET A 192 4.75 -0.08 8.14
C MET A 192 3.70 -0.73 9.04
N LYS A 193 4.00 -1.91 9.60
CA LYS A 193 3.09 -2.57 10.56
C LYS A 193 2.91 -1.74 11.83
N ARG A 194 3.99 -1.14 12.35
CA ARG A 194 3.94 -0.27 13.54
C ARG A 194 3.17 1.03 13.28
N ILE A 195 3.33 1.63 12.10
CA ILE A 195 2.56 2.82 11.69
C ILE A 195 1.07 2.49 11.64
N LYS A 196 0.70 1.34 11.05
CA LYS A 196 -0.71 0.88 11.03
C LYS A 196 -1.25 0.66 12.43
N GLU A 197 -0.46 0.12 13.35
CA GLU A 197 -0.89 -0.08 14.73
C GLU A 197 -1.06 1.24 15.48
N TRP A 198 -0.08 2.15 15.39
CA TRP A 198 -0.18 3.50 15.95
C TRP A 198 -1.45 4.23 15.45
N PHE A 199 -1.75 4.12 14.16
CA PHE A 199 -2.96 4.73 13.60
C PHE A 199 -4.24 4.09 14.16
N ARG A 200 -4.28 2.75 14.35
CA ARG A 200 -5.42 2.06 14.98
C ARG A 200 -5.61 2.44 16.43
N GLU A 201 -4.53 2.54 17.19
CA GLU A 201 -4.57 3.03 18.58
C GLU A 201 -5.12 4.46 18.63
N GLY A 202 -4.67 5.33 17.72
CA GLY A 202 -5.19 6.70 17.57
C GLY A 202 -6.69 6.72 17.26
N MET A 203 -7.18 5.89 16.33
CA MET A 203 -8.61 5.75 16.04
C MET A 203 -9.41 5.25 17.25
N ASN A 204 -8.88 4.29 18.00
CA ASN A 204 -9.54 3.80 19.21
C ASN A 204 -9.67 4.91 20.27
N ALA A 205 -8.65 5.76 20.41
CA ALA A 205 -8.69 6.91 21.30
C ALA A 205 -9.66 8.01 20.81
N ALA A 206 -9.83 8.18 19.49
CA ALA A 206 -10.76 9.12 18.88
C ALA A 206 -12.24 8.69 19.02
N GLY A 207 -12.52 7.40 18.88
CA GLY A 207 -13.87 6.83 18.94
C GLY A 207 -14.44 6.70 20.35
N LYS A 208 -14.53 7.80 21.11
CA LYS A 208 -14.95 7.80 22.53
C LYS A 208 -16.45 7.59 22.75
N THR A 209 -17.28 7.91 21.76
CA THR A 209 -18.74 7.81 21.85
C THR A 209 -19.30 6.96 20.72
N ASP A 210 -20.44 6.31 20.97
CA ASP A 210 -21.12 5.50 19.96
C ASP A 210 -21.54 6.34 18.76
N GLN A 211 -21.90 7.62 18.97
CA GLN A 211 -22.23 8.55 17.89
C GLN A 211 -21.04 8.79 16.95
N VAL A 212 -19.84 9.03 17.50
CA VAL A 212 -18.62 9.20 16.69
C VAL A 212 -18.29 7.90 15.96
N LYS A 213 -18.39 6.76 16.64
CA LYS A 213 -18.13 5.45 16.01
C LYS A 213 -19.09 5.19 14.85
N ALA A 214 -20.39 5.42 15.04
CA ALA A 214 -21.39 5.27 13.99
C ALA A 214 -21.09 6.18 12.79
N SER A 215 -20.88 7.48 13.05
CA SER A 215 -20.56 8.45 11.99
C SER A 215 -19.34 8.07 11.17
N VAL A 216 -18.26 7.62 11.83
CA VAL A 216 -17.01 7.23 11.14
C VAL A 216 -17.17 5.90 10.40
N VAL A 217 -17.91 4.93 10.94
CA VAL A 217 -18.16 3.64 10.28
C VAL A 217 -19.02 3.82 9.03
N ASP A 218 -20.09 4.61 9.11
CA ASP A 218 -20.96 4.90 7.97
C ASP A 218 -20.19 5.65 6.88
N GLU A 219 -19.40 6.66 7.26
CA GLU A 219 -18.57 7.39 6.29
C GLU A 219 -17.49 6.50 5.68
N ALA A 220 -16.95 5.52 6.41
CA ALA A 220 -15.94 4.63 5.86
C ALA A 220 -16.49 3.77 4.72
N ALA A 221 -17.75 3.33 4.83
CA ALA A 221 -18.42 2.64 3.72
C ALA A 221 -18.51 3.55 2.48
N LEU A 222 -18.95 4.80 2.65
CA LEU A 222 -19.01 5.78 1.56
C LEU A 222 -17.61 6.09 0.99
N ALA A 223 -16.58 6.22 1.83
CA ALA A 223 -15.21 6.44 1.40
C ALA A 223 -14.67 5.28 0.54
N PHE A 224 -15.05 4.03 0.83
CA PHE A 224 -14.74 2.89 -0.02
C PHE A 224 -15.48 2.94 -1.36
N GLU A 225 -16.76 3.32 -1.37
CA GLU A 225 -17.56 3.49 -2.59
C GLU A 225 -16.95 4.57 -3.50
N LEU A 226 -16.64 5.74 -2.94
CA LEU A 226 -15.98 6.84 -3.66
C LEU A 226 -14.60 6.42 -4.18
N ASN A 227 -13.84 5.63 -3.41
CA ASN A 227 -12.56 5.09 -3.86
C ASN A 227 -12.72 4.09 -5.01
N SER A 228 -13.72 3.22 -4.93
CA SER A 228 -14.04 2.27 -6.01
C SER A 228 -14.44 3.02 -7.28
N ALA A 229 -15.31 4.03 -7.16
CA ALA A 229 -15.72 4.89 -8.26
C ALA A 229 -14.53 5.66 -8.87
N LEU A 230 -13.58 6.13 -8.06
CA LEU A 230 -12.38 6.82 -8.56
C LEU A 230 -11.51 5.89 -9.42
N LEU A 231 -11.39 4.61 -9.06
CA LEU A 231 -10.63 3.63 -9.83
C LEU A 231 -11.20 3.39 -11.24
N THR A 232 -12.47 3.73 -11.49
CA THR A 232 -13.06 3.64 -12.83
C THR A 232 -12.44 4.59 -13.85
N ILE A 233 -11.68 5.60 -13.40
CA ILE A 233 -10.82 6.43 -14.27
C ILE A 233 -9.82 5.55 -15.03
N LEU A 234 -9.48 4.40 -14.47
CA LEU A 234 -8.60 3.40 -15.06
C LEU A 234 -9.37 2.32 -15.85
N ASP A 235 -10.69 2.40 -16.01
CA ASP A 235 -11.47 1.37 -16.72
C ASP A 235 -11.58 1.63 -18.23
N THR A 236 -11.13 2.79 -18.72
CA THR A 236 -11.16 3.09 -20.16
C THR A 236 -10.14 2.22 -20.90
N GLU A 237 -10.59 1.33 -21.78
CA GLU A 237 -9.70 0.65 -22.72
C GLU A 237 -8.86 1.68 -23.48
N PRO A 238 -7.56 1.41 -23.72
CA PRO A 238 -6.79 2.28 -24.59
C PRO A 238 -7.47 2.32 -25.97
N PRO A 239 -7.47 3.46 -26.69
CA PRO A 239 -7.67 3.40 -28.12
C PRO A 239 -6.63 2.41 -28.66
N THR A 240 -7.09 1.41 -29.42
CA THR A 240 -6.23 0.46 -30.12
C THR A 240 -5.13 1.24 -30.84
N LYS A 241 -3.92 1.22 -30.28
CA LYS A 241 -2.76 1.80 -30.95
C LYS A 241 -2.49 0.90 -32.15
N ASP A 242 -2.51 1.50 -33.34
CA ASP A 242 -1.94 0.89 -34.53
C ASP A 242 -0.55 0.33 -34.19
N THR A 243 -0.38 -0.92 -34.57
CA THR A 243 0.76 -1.78 -34.26
C THR A 243 2.04 -1.21 -34.86
N GLN A 244 2.80 -0.40 -34.11
CA GLN A 244 4.22 -0.16 -34.41
C GLN A 244 5.05 -0.13 -33.13
N ASP A 245 5.89 -1.16 -33.02
CA ASP A 245 7.02 -1.34 -32.10
C ASP A 245 6.73 -1.23 -30.59
N THR A 246 5.78 -2.00 -30.10
CA THR A 246 5.98 -2.69 -28.82
C THR A 246 6.63 -4.03 -29.12
N LYS A 247 7.90 -4.21 -28.72
CA LYS A 247 8.41 -5.56 -28.47
C LYS A 247 7.45 -6.20 -27.49
N GLU A 248 6.64 -7.15 -27.98
CA GLU A 248 5.93 -8.07 -27.11
C GLU A 248 6.98 -8.61 -26.13
N ILE A 249 6.79 -8.33 -24.85
CA ILE A 249 7.29 -9.23 -23.84
C ILE A 249 6.40 -10.46 -24.01
N VAL A 250 6.80 -11.31 -24.95
CA VAL A 250 6.31 -12.68 -25.05
C VAL A 250 6.66 -13.29 -23.71
N PHE A 251 5.65 -13.48 -22.88
CA PHE A 251 5.75 -14.47 -21.84
C PHE A 251 5.81 -15.79 -22.58
N ASP A 252 7.02 -16.28 -22.83
CA ASP A 252 7.18 -17.69 -23.16
C ASP A 252 6.44 -18.43 -22.03
N PRO A 253 5.39 -19.23 -22.32
CA PRO A 253 5.00 -20.23 -21.35
C PRO A 253 6.29 -20.97 -21.02
N PRO A 254 6.61 -21.21 -19.73
CA PRO A 254 7.84 -21.92 -19.40
C PRO A 254 7.88 -23.14 -20.31
N SER A 255 8.90 -23.19 -21.16
CA SER A 255 9.28 -24.40 -21.88
C SER A 255 9.10 -25.53 -20.88
N THR A 256 8.36 -26.57 -21.24
CA THR A 256 8.03 -27.71 -20.37
C THR A 256 9.27 -28.19 -19.62
N GLU A 257 9.54 -27.56 -18.49
CA GLU A 257 10.59 -27.92 -17.57
C GLU A 257 9.93 -28.88 -16.61
N SER A 258 10.55 -30.06 -16.53
CA SER A 258 10.26 -31.15 -15.63
C SER A 258 9.43 -30.70 -14.41
N THR A 259 8.14 -31.04 -14.42
CA THR A 259 7.38 -31.10 -13.18
C THR A 259 8.15 -32.02 -12.24
N TYR A 260 8.72 -31.46 -11.18
CA TYR A 260 9.36 -32.25 -10.14
C TYR A 260 8.36 -33.29 -9.64
N SER A 261 8.79 -34.56 -9.62
CA SER A 261 7.97 -35.63 -9.06
C SER A 261 7.57 -35.26 -7.63
N LEU A 262 6.34 -35.63 -7.22
CA LEU A 262 5.89 -35.49 -5.83
C LEU A 262 6.90 -36.11 -4.83
N SER A 263 7.63 -37.15 -5.25
CA SER A 263 8.71 -37.74 -4.45
C SER A 263 9.90 -36.79 -4.25
N SER A 264 10.27 -36.01 -5.25
CA SER A 264 11.36 -35.02 -5.19
C SER A 264 11.01 -33.87 -4.26
N VAL A 265 9.77 -33.37 -4.34
CA VAL A 265 9.25 -32.31 -3.46
C VAL A 265 9.14 -32.82 -2.02
N ALA A 266 8.61 -34.03 -1.83
CA ALA A 266 8.53 -34.65 -0.50
C ALA A 266 9.91 -34.91 0.12
N ALA A 267 10.90 -35.32 -0.67
CA ALA A 267 12.26 -35.54 -0.19
C ALA A 267 12.94 -34.24 0.26
N VAL A 268 12.76 -33.14 -0.47
CA VAL A 268 13.29 -31.82 -0.08
C VAL A 268 12.62 -31.32 1.20
N ILE A 269 11.30 -31.44 1.30
CA ILE A 269 10.57 -31.05 2.51
C ILE A 269 11.02 -31.88 3.72
N ALA A 270 11.16 -33.21 3.56
CA ALA A 270 11.65 -34.08 4.62
C ALA A 270 13.08 -33.72 5.05
N ALA A 271 13.97 -33.40 4.10
CA ALA A 271 15.34 -32.99 4.39
C ALA A 271 15.40 -31.65 5.14
N VAL A 272 14.59 -30.66 4.75
CA VAL A 272 14.51 -29.36 5.43
C VAL A 272 13.92 -29.51 6.84
N CYS A 273 12.87 -30.32 7.00
CA CYS A 273 12.29 -30.63 8.30
C CYS A 273 13.28 -31.36 9.22
N LEU A 274 14.05 -32.31 8.69
CA LEU A 274 15.08 -33.02 9.45
C LEU A 274 16.23 -32.09 9.84
N ALA A 275 16.68 -31.23 8.93
CA ALA A 275 17.71 -30.23 9.22
C ALA A 275 17.26 -29.24 10.29
N HIS A 276 16.02 -28.73 10.20
CA HIS A 276 15.44 -27.86 11.21
C HIS A 276 15.28 -28.57 12.57
N PHE A 277 14.85 -29.83 12.57
CA PHE A 277 14.75 -30.64 13.78
C PHE A 277 16.12 -30.87 14.43
N ILE A 278 17.16 -31.19 13.66
CA ILE A 278 18.54 -31.36 14.16
C ILE A 278 19.08 -30.05 14.74
N ILE A 279 18.79 -28.91 14.11
CA ILE A 279 19.22 -27.60 14.61
C ILE A 279 18.52 -27.25 15.93
N VAL A 280 17.20 -27.47 16.01
CA VAL A 280 16.37 -27.09 17.17
C VAL A 280 16.54 -28.06 18.34
N VAL A 281 16.54 -29.37 18.09
CA VAL A 281 16.61 -30.41 19.14
C VAL A 281 18.06 -30.81 19.45
N GLY A 282 18.96 -30.76 18.47
CA GLY A 282 20.40 -31.02 18.66
C GLY A 282 21.15 -29.90 19.40
N GLY A 283 20.45 -28.80 19.75
CA GLY A 283 20.98 -27.71 20.57
C GLY A 283 22.04 -26.88 19.87
N PHE A 284 21.86 -26.62 18.57
CA PHE A 284 22.75 -25.78 17.75
C PHE A 284 22.39 -24.28 17.77
N SER A 285 21.52 -23.86 18.70
CA SER A 285 21.18 -22.44 18.91
C SER A 285 21.89 -21.87 20.15
N GLY A 286 22.29 -20.59 20.07
CA GLY A 286 23.03 -19.89 21.13
C GLY A 286 24.51 -20.28 21.23
N ASN A 287 25.20 -19.84 22.30
CA ASN A 287 26.67 -20.02 22.45
C ASN A 287 27.12 -21.49 22.37
N ARG A 288 26.32 -22.44 22.85
CA ARG A 288 26.60 -23.89 22.75
C ARG A 288 26.55 -24.42 21.31
N GLY A 289 25.76 -23.80 20.44
CA GLY A 289 25.72 -24.15 19.02
C GLY A 289 26.95 -23.69 18.26
N TYR A 290 27.49 -22.52 18.62
CA TYR A 290 28.72 -21.99 18.03
C TYR A 290 29.94 -22.86 18.37
N GLU A 291 30.05 -23.34 19.61
CA GLU A 291 31.11 -24.26 20.03
C GLU A 291 31.07 -25.59 19.26
N LYS A 292 29.87 -26.15 19.03
CA LYS A 292 29.71 -27.37 18.24
C LYS A 292 30.04 -27.17 16.76
N LEU A 293 29.74 -25.98 16.22
CA LEU A 293 30.03 -25.65 14.82
C LEU A 293 31.54 -25.48 14.61
N GLN A 294 32.25 -24.87 15.56
CA GLN A 294 33.71 -24.80 15.56
C GLN A 294 34.37 -26.18 15.68
N ALA A 295 33.82 -27.08 16.49
CA ALA A 295 34.31 -28.46 16.59
C ALA A 295 34.17 -29.25 15.28
N VAL A 296 33.04 -29.08 14.57
CA VAL A 296 32.82 -29.66 13.24
C VAL A 296 33.76 -29.04 12.21
N GLU A 297 33.97 -27.73 12.24
CA GLU A 297 34.88 -27.04 11.34
C GLU A 297 36.35 -27.46 11.55
N GLN A 298 36.77 -27.68 12.80
CA GLN A 298 38.07 -28.26 13.13
C GLN A 298 38.20 -29.72 12.66
N TRP A 299 37.16 -30.54 12.84
CA TRP A 299 37.16 -31.92 12.35
C TRP A 299 37.28 -31.99 10.82
N ILE A 300 36.55 -31.16 10.09
CA ILE A 300 36.64 -31.06 8.63
C ILE A 300 38.04 -30.60 8.20
N ARG A 301 38.60 -29.58 8.85
CA ARG A 301 39.96 -29.12 8.55
C ARG A 301 41.01 -30.21 8.76
N ASN A 302 40.88 -31.02 9.82
CA ASN A 302 41.80 -32.13 10.09
C ASN A 302 41.59 -33.30 9.11
N TYR A 303 40.36 -33.51 8.62
CA TYR A 303 40.05 -34.55 7.64
C TYR A 303 40.60 -34.22 6.24
N PHE A 304 40.73 -32.93 5.90
CA PHE A 304 41.24 -32.45 4.61
C PHE A 304 42.70 -31.94 4.65
N GLN A 305 43.44 -32.18 5.73
CA GLN A 305 44.89 -31.96 5.71
C GLN A 305 45.59 -33.08 4.92
N PRO A 306 46.43 -32.77 3.91
CA PRO A 306 47.23 -33.78 3.25
C PRO A 306 48.27 -34.30 4.24
N MET A 307 48.40 -35.63 4.37
CA MET A 307 49.48 -36.21 5.16
C MET A 307 50.81 -35.83 4.51
N SER A 308 51.61 -35.02 5.18
CA SER A 308 52.99 -34.78 4.79
C SER A 308 53.86 -35.95 5.26
N GLU A 309 54.16 -36.85 4.35
CA GLU A 309 55.44 -37.54 4.16
C GLU A 309 55.52 -38.13 2.74
#